data_AF-A0A661N9D2-F1
#
_entry.id   AF-A0A661N9D2-F1
#
_cell.length_a   1.000
_cell.length_b   1.000
_cell.length_c   1.000
_cell.angle_alpha   90.00
_cell.angle_beta   90.00
_cell.angle_gamma   90.00
#
_symmetry.space_group_name_H-M   'P 1'
#
loop_
_entity.id
_entity.type
_entity.pdbx_description
1 polymer ?
#
loop_
_entity_poly.entity_id
_entity_poly.type
_entity_poly.pdbx_seq_one_letter_code
_entity_poly.pdbx_strand_id
1 'polypeptide(L)'
;MSGGTYSVFRVAYGVWLGVLLVGAALDAQVGSEGSVAASAAWFGALACLPFAAGLRDRVAALLIAPAAVIAGGPEGLILSFLTIAPLVVHVALPRAPYGSLDAYGRPDPAGDFAFPEGLSFIVRALLVGAYGAVAVRAFADPAGGTVAGPPAGFFPWAFVGAALAFFVLGISRRYRGAGWAVMAVALVVRLVLVDDALGGPLLFAHLLAFDPALIPPLRIEGGERVFYDGNCGLCHRSVRFALAEDRSGDAFRFAPLHGEAFERELDADAARGLPDSIVVVTPEGRVLVRSRAIFRMMDGLGGLWRGLAVLMRLIPRPIADAAYDGVAAVRHRVFRRPVDVCPIIPKRLRSRFDT
;
A
#
# COMPACT_ATOMS: atom_id res chain seq x y z
N MET A 1 0.87 -10.49 -2.41
CA MET A 1 0.40 -9.09 -2.27
C MET A 1 -0.78 -8.87 -3.22
N SER A 2 -1.83 -8.15 -2.83
CA SER A 2 -2.95 -7.78 -3.70
C SER A 2 -2.62 -6.58 -4.59
N GLY A 3 -3.47 -6.29 -5.58
CA GLY A 3 -3.28 -5.16 -6.50
C GLY A 3 -3.29 -3.80 -5.80
N GLY A 4 -4.21 -3.55 -4.88
CA GLY A 4 -4.28 -2.31 -4.12
C GLY A 4 -3.12 -2.14 -3.16
N THR A 5 -2.73 -3.20 -2.44
CA THR A 5 -1.52 -3.16 -1.58
C THR A 5 -0.28 -2.80 -2.41
N TYR A 6 -0.13 -3.41 -3.59
CA TYR A 6 0.97 -3.08 -4.49
C TYR A 6 0.89 -1.65 -5.03
N SER A 7 -0.31 -1.15 -5.35
CA SER A 7 -0.49 0.25 -5.78
C SER A 7 -0.08 1.25 -4.69
N VAL A 8 -0.31 0.95 -3.41
CA VAL A 8 0.20 1.80 -2.31
C VAL A 8 1.73 1.88 -2.35
N PHE A 9 2.40 0.74 -2.47
CA PHE A 9 3.85 0.69 -2.65
C PHE A 9 4.29 1.51 -3.88
N ARG A 10 3.68 1.28 -5.05
CA ARG A 10 4.01 1.96 -6.31
C ARG A 10 3.88 3.48 -6.20
N VAL A 11 2.81 3.98 -5.60
CA VAL A 11 2.59 5.42 -5.37
C VAL A 11 3.69 5.97 -4.47
N ALA A 12 3.91 5.36 -3.30
CA ALA A 12 4.90 5.84 -2.34
C ALA A 12 6.32 5.83 -2.94
N TYR A 13 6.66 4.75 -3.66
CA TYR A 13 7.92 4.61 -4.35
C TYR A 13 8.12 5.65 -5.45
N GLY A 14 7.10 5.86 -6.29
CA GLY A 14 7.13 6.84 -7.36
C GLY A 14 7.28 8.27 -6.84
N VAL A 15 6.59 8.63 -5.76
CA VAL A 15 6.70 9.96 -5.13
C VAL A 15 8.12 10.17 -4.58
N TRP A 16 8.64 9.21 -3.82
CA TRP A 16 10.00 9.31 -3.27
C TRP A 16 11.06 9.41 -4.37
N LEU A 17 10.98 8.56 -5.40
CA LEU A 17 11.92 8.59 -6.50
C LEU A 17 11.84 9.90 -7.30
N GLY A 18 10.63 10.45 -7.45
CA GLY A 18 10.42 11.77 -8.03
C GLY A 18 11.11 12.87 -7.23
N VAL A 19 10.96 12.88 -5.90
CA VAL A 19 11.63 13.85 -5.01
C VAL A 19 13.15 13.73 -5.14
N LEU A 20 13.70 12.51 -5.14
CA LEU A 20 15.13 12.29 -5.33
C LEU A 20 15.65 12.83 -6.67
N LEU A 21 14.92 12.56 -7.76
CA LEU A 21 15.30 13.02 -9.10
C LEU A 21 15.17 14.53 -9.26
N VAL A 22 14.21 15.17 -8.58
CA VAL A 22 14.16 16.64 -8.51
C VAL A 22 15.36 17.19 -7.76
N GLY A 23 15.75 16.60 -6.63
CA GLY A 23 16.96 16.99 -5.90
C GLY A 23 18.21 16.90 -6.78
N ALA A 24 18.42 15.75 -7.43
CA ALA A 24 19.52 15.56 -8.36
C ALA A 24 19.50 16.56 -9.53
N ALA A 25 18.32 16.92 -10.03
CA ALA A 25 18.19 17.91 -11.10
C ALA A 25 18.61 19.32 -10.65
N LEU A 26 18.26 19.70 -9.42
CA LEU A 26 18.63 21.00 -8.84
C LEU A 26 20.13 21.05 -8.56
N ASP A 27 20.70 19.98 -8.00
CA ASP A 27 22.14 19.90 -7.72
C ASP A 27 22.97 19.97 -9.00
N ALA A 28 22.56 19.23 -10.05
CA ALA A 28 23.22 19.25 -11.36
C ALA A 28 23.10 20.61 -12.08
N GLN A 29 22.11 21.44 -11.75
CA GLN A 29 21.98 22.82 -12.28
C GLN A 29 22.93 23.80 -11.59
N VAL A 30 23.26 23.57 -10.32
CA VAL A 30 24.16 24.43 -9.54
C VAL A 30 25.62 24.01 -9.72
N GLY A 31 25.88 22.72 -9.93
CA GLY A 31 27.21 22.17 -10.21
C GLY A 31 27.69 22.43 -11.65
N SER A 32 28.96 22.17 -11.93
CA SER A 32 29.51 22.15 -13.30
C SER A 32 29.12 20.90 -14.09
N GLU A 33 28.16 20.13 -13.60
CA GLU A 33 27.67 18.92 -14.26
C GLU A 33 26.88 19.31 -15.51
N GLY A 34 27.12 18.60 -16.62
CA GLY A 34 26.60 19.01 -17.92
C GLY A 34 25.07 19.07 -17.96
N SER A 35 24.52 19.94 -18.81
CA SER A 35 23.07 20.13 -19.04
C SER A 35 22.29 18.83 -19.30
N VAL A 36 22.98 17.78 -19.75
CA VAL A 36 22.44 16.43 -20.00
C VAL A 36 22.00 15.73 -18.71
N ALA A 37 22.79 15.79 -17.63
CA ALA A 37 22.46 15.14 -16.36
C ALA A 37 21.22 15.78 -15.72
N ALA A 38 21.19 17.11 -15.66
CA ALA A 38 20.04 17.87 -15.18
C ALA A 38 18.77 17.58 -16.02
N SER A 39 18.90 17.52 -17.35
CA SER A 39 17.77 17.21 -18.24
C SER A 39 17.24 15.79 -18.03
N ALA A 40 18.14 14.81 -17.87
CA ALA A 40 17.76 13.43 -17.58
C ALA A 40 17.05 13.32 -16.22
N ALA A 41 17.55 14.00 -15.19
CA ALA A 41 16.94 14.02 -13.86
C ALA A 41 15.51 14.59 -13.89
N TRP A 42 15.30 15.73 -14.57
CA TRP A 42 13.96 16.29 -14.76
C TRP A 42 13.02 15.36 -15.53
N PHE A 43 13.52 14.73 -16.60
CA PHE A 43 12.72 13.79 -17.37
C PHE A 43 12.29 12.58 -16.53
N GLY A 44 13.21 12.01 -15.74
CA GLY A 44 12.90 10.93 -14.81
C GLY A 44 11.90 11.35 -13.74
N ALA A 45 12.04 12.55 -13.16
CA ALA A 45 11.10 13.09 -12.19
C ALA A 45 9.68 13.25 -12.78
N LEU A 46 9.57 13.76 -14.00
CA LEU A 46 8.28 13.86 -14.70
C LEU A 46 7.67 12.48 -14.99
N ALA A 47 8.49 11.49 -15.35
CA ALA A 47 8.05 10.11 -15.57
C ALA A 47 7.55 9.44 -14.27
N CYS A 48 7.97 9.90 -13.09
CA CYS A 48 7.45 9.40 -11.81
C CYS A 48 5.95 9.70 -11.61
N LEU A 49 5.40 10.75 -12.24
CA LEU A 49 3.97 11.08 -12.15
C LEU A 49 3.05 10.02 -12.76
N PRO A 50 3.17 9.66 -14.06
CA PRO A 50 2.39 8.57 -14.63
C PRO A 50 2.69 7.21 -13.98
N PHE A 51 3.93 6.98 -13.54
CA PHE A 51 4.28 5.78 -12.77
C PHE A 51 3.51 5.72 -11.44
N ALA A 52 3.45 6.81 -10.66
CA ALA A 52 2.72 6.88 -9.40
C ALA A 52 1.19 6.90 -9.61
N ALA A 53 0.70 7.48 -10.70
CA ALA A 53 -0.73 7.44 -11.04
C ALA A 53 -1.19 6.06 -11.54
N GLY A 54 -0.29 5.25 -12.09
CA GLY A 54 -0.65 3.96 -12.68
C GLY A 54 -1.22 4.13 -14.10
N LEU A 55 -0.71 5.13 -14.82
CA LEU A 55 -1.08 5.43 -16.20
C LEU A 55 0.11 5.06 -17.09
N ARG A 56 -0.01 3.99 -17.88
CA ARG A 56 1.11 3.46 -18.68
C ARG A 56 2.38 3.27 -17.82
N ASP A 57 2.17 2.80 -16.59
CA ASP A 57 3.18 2.73 -15.52
C ASP A 57 4.44 1.93 -15.91
N ARG A 58 4.31 0.87 -16.70
CA ARG A 58 5.46 0.13 -17.23
C ARG A 58 6.33 0.96 -18.17
N VAL A 59 5.71 1.78 -19.03
CA VAL A 59 6.46 2.68 -19.92
C VAL A 59 7.16 3.73 -19.08
N ALA A 60 6.47 4.31 -18.10
CA ALA A 60 7.05 5.24 -17.16
C ALA A 60 8.25 4.61 -16.41
N ALA A 61 8.13 3.38 -15.90
CA ALA A 61 9.22 2.67 -15.23
C ALA A 61 10.44 2.45 -16.14
N LEU A 62 10.22 2.09 -17.42
CA LEU A 62 11.28 1.94 -18.43
C LEU A 62 11.98 3.26 -18.78
N LEU A 63 11.30 4.39 -18.62
CA LEU A 63 11.87 5.72 -18.83
C LEU A 63 12.62 6.23 -17.60
N ILE A 64 12.13 5.93 -16.39
CA ILE A 64 12.74 6.38 -15.15
C ILE A 64 14.13 5.75 -14.96
N ALA A 65 14.29 4.43 -15.15
CA ALA A 65 15.56 3.75 -14.89
C ALA A 65 16.77 4.33 -15.68
N PRO A 66 16.73 4.51 -17.01
CA PRO A 66 17.83 5.11 -17.75
C PRO A 66 18.00 6.61 -17.42
N ALA A 67 16.92 7.34 -17.16
CA ALA A 67 17.00 8.73 -16.73
C ALA A 67 17.75 8.85 -15.39
N ALA A 68 17.46 7.95 -14.47
CA ALA A 68 18.17 7.79 -13.21
C ALA A 68 19.66 7.50 -13.41
N VAL A 69 19.99 6.55 -14.30
CA VAL A 69 21.38 6.20 -14.64
C VAL A 69 22.16 7.41 -15.16
N ILE A 70 21.58 8.19 -16.07
CA ILE A 70 22.21 9.36 -16.70
C ILE A 70 22.30 10.53 -15.72
N ALA A 71 21.30 10.71 -14.86
CA ALA A 71 21.25 11.79 -13.87
C ALA A 71 22.39 11.73 -12.85
N GLY A 72 22.99 10.55 -12.62
CA GLY A 72 24.29 10.44 -11.94
C GLY A 72 24.40 11.21 -10.63
N GLY A 73 23.37 11.16 -9.75
CA GLY A 73 23.40 11.85 -8.47
C GLY A 73 24.58 11.45 -7.57
N PRO A 74 24.91 12.26 -6.54
CA PRO A 74 26.12 12.11 -5.75
C PRO A 74 26.19 10.68 -5.17
N GLU A 75 27.30 10.00 -5.48
CA GLU A 75 27.64 8.65 -5.04
C GLU A 75 26.55 7.58 -5.22
N GLY A 76 26.29 7.16 -6.47
CA GLY A 76 25.82 5.80 -6.78
C GLY A 76 24.44 5.36 -6.24
N LEU A 77 23.68 6.27 -5.62
CA LEU A 77 22.40 5.97 -4.99
C LEU A 77 21.29 5.67 -6.01
N ILE A 78 21.25 6.47 -7.07
CA ILE A 78 20.29 6.33 -8.16
C ILE A 78 20.56 5.04 -8.98
N LEU A 79 21.83 4.61 -8.99
CA LEU A 79 22.30 3.38 -9.64
C LEU A 79 22.32 2.16 -8.71
N SER A 80 22.00 2.32 -7.42
CA SER A 80 22.02 1.20 -6.50
C SER A 80 21.01 0.14 -6.95
N PHE A 81 21.39 -1.12 -6.86
CA PHE A 81 20.50 -2.25 -7.17
C PHE A 81 19.15 -2.12 -6.43
N LEU A 82 19.14 -1.56 -5.22
CA LEU A 82 17.93 -1.38 -4.41
C LEU A 82 16.95 -0.33 -4.99
N THR A 83 17.43 0.62 -5.79
CA THR A 83 16.61 1.63 -6.47
C THR A 83 16.14 1.13 -7.85
N ILE A 84 17.01 0.45 -8.61
CA ILE A 84 16.63 0.01 -9.97
C ILE A 84 15.79 -1.28 -9.95
N ALA A 85 16.07 -2.21 -9.04
CA ALA A 85 15.38 -3.50 -8.99
C ALA A 85 13.85 -3.38 -8.84
N PRO A 86 13.29 -2.49 -7.99
CA PRO A 86 11.84 -2.30 -7.92
C PRO A 86 11.19 -1.89 -9.26
N LEU A 87 11.86 -1.08 -10.07
CA LEU A 87 11.36 -0.68 -11.40
C LEU A 87 11.37 -1.87 -12.37
N VAL A 88 12.45 -2.66 -12.37
CA VAL A 88 12.57 -3.88 -13.19
C VAL A 88 11.49 -4.89 -12.80
N VAL A 89 11.32 -5.10 -11.49
CA VAL A 89 10.26 -5.94 -10.94
C VAL A 89 8.88 -5.43 -11.39
N HIS A 90 8.63 -4.12 -11.30
CA HIS A 90 7.38 -3.53 -11.75
C HIS A 90 7.07 -3.82 -13.22
N VAL A 91 8.06 -3.71 -14.11
CA VAL A 91 7.88 -4.00 -15.54
C VAL A 91 7.49 -5.46 -15.79
N ALA A 92 7.99 -6.39 -14.97
CA ALA A 92 7.70 -7.82 -15.06
C ALA A 92 6.34 -8.22 -14.47
N LEU A 93 5.78 -7.44 -13.54
CA LEU A 93 4.49 -7.74 -12.91
C LEU A 93 3.32 -7.55 -13.86
N PRO A 94 2.20 -8.31 -13.71
CA PRO A 94 0.98 -8.11 -14.51
C PRO A 94 0.50 -6.65 -14.57
N ARG A 95 -0.17 -6.28 -15.67
CA ARG A 95 -0.58 -4.89 -15.93
C ARG A 95 -1.73 -4.46 -15.03
N ALA A 96 -1.86 -3.15 -14.86
CA ALA A 96 -3.02 -2.49 -14.27
C ALA A 96 -3.46 -3.11 -12.91
N PRO A 97 -2.59 -3.06 -11.87
CA PRO A 97 -3.01 -3.39 -10.51
C PRO A 97 -4.21 -2.52 -10.09
N TYR A 98 -5.05 -3.03 -9.19
CA TYR A 98 -6.15 -2.23 -8.64
C TYR A 98 -5.62 -0.92 -8.03
N GLY A 99 -6.32 0.19 -8.27
CA GLY A 99 -5.87 1.53 -7.86
C GLY A 99 -4.96 2.25 -8.86
N SER A 100 -4.58 1.60 -9.98
CA SER A 100 -4.00 2.29 -11.14
C SER A 100 -5.07 2.98 -11.99
N LEU A 101 -4.72 4.07 -12.67
CA LEU A 101 -5.60 4.70 -13.65
C LEU A 101 -5.96 3.76 -14.81
N ASP A 102 -5.03 2.91 -15.24
CA ASP A 102 -5.28 1.89 -16.27
C ASP A 102 -6.30 0.82 -15.83
N ALA A 103 -6.48 0.61 -14.52
CA ALA A 103 -7.50 -0.26 -13.97
C ALA A 103 -8.85 0.44 -13.72
N TYR A 104 -8.97 1.74 -13.99
CA TYR A 104 -10.17 2.49 -13.69
C TYR A 104 -11.36 2.03 -14.56
N GLY A 105 -12.53 1.86 -13.96
CA GLY A 105 -13.77 1.49 -14.67
C GLY A 105 -13.93 0.02 -15.05
N ARG A 106 -12.94 -0.85 -14.85
CA ARG A 106 -13.06 -2.28 -15.21
C ARG A 106 -14.19 -3.00 -14.46
N PRO A 107 -14.95 -3.93 -15.09
CA PRO A 107 -15.98 -4.69 -14.39
C PRO A 107 -15.45 -5.51 -13.21
N ASP A 108 -14.38 -6.30 -13.39
CA ASP A 108 -13.68 -6.94 -12.28
C ASP A 108 -12.60 -6.01 -11.71
N PRO A 109 -12.78 -5.45 -10.50
CA PRO A 109 -11.80 -4.57 -9.91
C PRO A 109 -10.47 -5.25 -9.57
N ALA A 110 -10.32 -6.58 -9.50
CA ALA A 110 -9.01 -7.24 -9.34
C ALA A 110 -8.26 -7.41 -10.67
N GLY A 111 -9.02 -7.66 -11.75
CA GLY A 111 -8.47 -8.02 -13.05
C GLY A 111 -7.59 -9.26 -12.98
N ASP A 112 -6.55 -9.31 -13.81
CA ASP A 112 -5.60 -10.44 -13.84
C ASP A 112 -4.33 -10.17 -13.02
N PHE A 113 -4.36 -9.15 -12.15
CA PHE A 113 -3.19 -8.80 -11.36
C PHE A 113 -2.95 -9.82 -10.24
N ALA A 114 -1.81 -10.50 -10.30
CA ALA A 114 -1.33 -11.36 -9.23
C ALA A 114 0.15 -11.08 -8.95
N PHE A 115 0.49 -10.80 -7.70
CA PHE A 115 1.89 -10.64 -7.30
C PHE A 115 2.52 -12.03 -7.09
N PRO A 116 3.58 -12.42 -7.82
CA PRO A 116 4.18 -13.74 -7.73
C PRO A 116 4.72 -14.05 -6.33
N GLU A 117 4.40 -15.22 -5.79
CA GLU A 117 4.86 -15.61 -4.45
C GLU A 117 6.39 -15.78 -4.41
N GLY A 118 6.99 -16.39 -5.45
CA GLY A 118 8.44 -16.56 -5.55
C GLY A 118 9.21 -15.25 -5.54
N LEU A 119 8.66 -14.19 -6.17
CA LEU A 119 9.27 -12.86 -6.15
C LEU A 119 9.33 -12.29 -4.72
N SER A 120 8.26 -12.43 -3.94
CA SER A 120 8.24 -11.97 -2.55
C SER A 120 9.30 -12.66 -1.69
N PHE A 121 9.61 -13.93 -1.97
CA PHE A 121 10.65 -14.67 -1.28
C PHE A 121 12.04 -14.15 -1.66
N ILE A 122 12.29 -13.95 -2.95
CA ILE A 122 13.57 -13.42 -3.46
C ILE A 122 13.86 -12.04 -2.87
N VAL A 123 12.90 -11.11 -2.90
CA VAL A 123 13.08 -9.75 -2.35
C VAL A 123 13.40 -9.82 -0.85
N ARG A 124 12.71 -10.68 -0.09
CA ARG A 124 13.00 -10.89 1.34
C ARG A 124 14.39 -11.46 1.59
N ALA A 125 14.83 -12.43 0.81
CA ALA A 125 16.17 -13.01 0.94
C ALA A 125 17.27 -11.96 0.66
N LEU A 126 17.08 -11.15 -0.40
CA LEU A 126 18.01 -10.07 -0.75
C LEU A 126 18.06 -8.99 0.35
N LEU A 127 16.92 -8.64 0.95
CA LEU A 127 16.87 -7.70 2.07
C LEU A 127 17.59 -8.20 3.31
N VAL A 128 17.44 -9.47 3.68
CA VAL A 128 18.18 -10.06 4.81
C VAL A 128 19.69 -9.94 4.56
N GLY A 129 20.14 -10.22 3.33
CA GLY A 129 21.53 -10.01 2.92
C GLY A 129 21.96 -8.54 3.00
N ALA A 130 21.12 -7.61 2.52
CA ALA A 130 21.39 -6.17 2.56
C ALA A 130 21.49 -5.65 4.00
N TYR A 131 20.56 -6.03 4.89
CA TYR A 131 20.63 -5.70 6.31
C TYR A 131 21.87 -6.28 6.98
N GLY A 132 22.22 -7.53 6.66
CA GLY A 132 23.45 -8.15 7.14
C GLY A 132 24.70 -7.37 6.72
N ALA A 133 24.78 -6.95 5.46
CA ALA A 133 25.90 -6.16 4.95
C ALA A 133 26.02 -4.78 5.62
N VAL A 134 24.89 -4.09 5.82
CA VAL A 134 24.85 -2.80 6.55
C VAL A 134 25.27 -2.99 8.01
N ALA A 135 24.79 -4.05 8.67
CA ALA A 135 25.18 -4.34 10.04
C ALA A 135 26.68 -4.65 10.16
N VAL A 136 27.24 -5.50 9.27
CA VAL A 136 28.68 -5.82 9.25
C VAL A 136 29.53 -4.56 9.04
N ARG A 137 29.12 -3.66 8.14
CA ARG A 137 29.81 -2.37 7.94
C ARG A 137 29.77 -1.51 9.22
N ALA A 138 28.62 -1.44 9.89
CA ALA A 138 28.50 -0.69 11.14
C ALA A 138 29.38 -1.27 12.28
N PHE A 139 29.61 -2.58 12.30
CA PHE A 139 30.55 -3.21 13.23
C PHE A 139 32.02 -3.02 12.84
N ALA A 140 32.33 -3.02 11.54
CA ALA A 140 33.70 -2.91 11.03
C ALA A 140 34.28 -1.50 11.19
N ASP A 141 33.44 -0.47 11.13
CA ASP A 141 33.85 0.91 11.31
C ASP A 141 32.90 1.67 12.25
N PRO A 142 32.97 1.43 13.57
CA PRO A 142 32.07 2.05 14.54
C PRO A 142 32.34 3.56 14.74
N ALA A 143 33.49 4.05 14.27
CA ALA A 143 33.89 5.46 14.30
C ALA A 143 33.78 6.14 12.91
N GLY A 144 33.37 5.39 11.88
CA GLY A 144 33.39 5.76 10.47
C GLY A 144 32.37 6.82 10.12
N GLY A 145 32.78 8.08 10.24
CA GLY A 145 32.11 9.18 9.56
C GLY A 145 32.12 8.97 8.05
N THR A 146 30.93 8.85 7.46
CA THR A 146 30.71 9.31 6.09
C THR A 146 29.43 10.13 6.09
N VAL A 147 29.61 11.41 5.73
CA VAL A 147 28.60 12.44 5.41
C VAL A 147 27.76 12.93 6.62
N ALA A 148 28.02 14.18 7.02
CA ALA A 148 27.31 15.03 7.98
C ALA A 148 25.98 14.49 8.58
N GLY A 149 26.01 13.92 9.80
CA GLY A 149 24.82 13.45 10.53
C GLY A 149 25.12 13.07 11.99
N PRO A 150 24.10 12.89 12.87
CA PRO A 150 24.15 13.05 14.35
C PRO A 150 25.10 12.07 15.08
N PRO A 151 25.47 12.32 16.35
CA PRO A 151 26.67 11.74 16.96
C PRO A 151 26.65 10.22 17.00
N ALA A 152 27.85 9.65 16.81
CA ALA A 152 28.17 8.27 17.11
C ALA A 152 27.67 7.91 18.52
N GLY A 153 26.72 6.99 18.63
CA GLY A 153 26.29 6.51 19.95
C GLY A 153 25.03 5.65 19.99
N PHE A 154 23.97 5.95 19.21
CA PHE A 154 22.69 5.24 19.34
C PHE A 154 22.08 4.76 18.02
N PHE A 155 21.99 5.61 16.99
CA PHE A 155 21.23 5.29 15.77
C PHE A 155 21.77 4.11 14.95
N PRO A 156 23.09 3.96 14.74
CA PRO A 156 23.65 2.78 14.05
C PRO A 156 23.34 1.49 14.81
N TRP A 157 23.47 1.51 16.15
CA TRP A 157 23.21 0.36 17.01
C TRP A 157 21.73 0.01 17.13
N ALA A 158 20.83 1.01 17.14
CA ALA A 158 19.39 0.80 17.09
C ALA A 158 18.98 0.10 15.78
N PHE A 159 19.57 0.49 14.65
CA PHE A 159 19.33 -0.16 13.36
C PHE A 159 19.89 -1.60 13.34
N VAL A 160 21.11 -1.81 13.83
CA VAL A 160 21.69 -3.16 13.98
C VAL A 160 20.80 -4.05 14.87
N GLY A 161 20.32 -3.51 15.99
CA GLY A 161 19.36 -4.18 16.87
C GLY A 161 18.06 -4.55 16.15
N ALA A 162 17.50 -3.63 15.35
CA ALA A 162 16.33 -3.90 14.52
C ALA A 162 16.60 -4.95 13.44
N ALA A 163 17.79 -4.96 12.83
CA ALA A 163 18.21 -5.96 11.83
C ALA A 163 18.35 -7.36 12.45
N LEU A 164 18.99 -7.47 13.62
CA LEU A 164 19.07 -8.71 14.37
C LEU A 164 17.68 -9.18 14.82
N ALA A 165 16.85 -8.28 15.35
CA ALA A 165 15.47 -8.60 15.71
C ALA A 165 14.65 -9.06 14.50
N PHE A 166 14.79 -8.42 13.33
CA PHE A 166 14.13 -8.83 12.10
C PHE A 166 14.55 -10.24 11.67
N PHE A 167 15.84 -10.56 11.76
CA PHE A 167 16.35 -11.90 11.48
C PHE A 167 15.78 -12.95 12.46
N VAL A 168 15.91 -12.71 13.77
CA VAL A 168 15.47 -13.64 14.82
C VAL A 168 13.95 -13.81 14.84
N LEU A 169 13.19 -12.71 14.83
CA LEU A 169 11.73 -12.73 14.85
C LEU A 169 11.15 -13.18 13.51
N GLY A 170 11.88 -12.99 12.40
CA GLY A 170 11.48 -13.39 11.06
C GLY A 170 11.40 -14.91 10.86
N ILE A 171 12.22 -15.66 11.58
CA ILE A 171 12.22 -17.14 11.58
C ILE A 171 10.90 -17.68 12.13
N SER A 172 10.42 -17.12 13.24
CA SER A 172 9.16 -17.54 13.85
C SER A 172 7.95 -17.01 13.08
N ARG A 173 7.07 -17.91 12.62
CA ARG A 173 5.80 -17.53 11.99
C ARG A 173 4.94 -16.62 12.88
N ARG A 174 5.06 -16.75 14.21
CA ARG A 174 4.29 -15.97 15.19
C ARG A 174 4.79 -14.52 15.29
N TYR A 175 6.10 -14.30 15.24
CA TYR A 175 6.71 -12.98 15.47
C TYR A 175 7.14 -12.24 14.21
N ARG A 176 7.04 -12.89 13.05
CA ARG A 176 7.44 -12.32 11.75
C ARG A 176 6.80 -10.96 11.47
N GLY A 177 5.51 -10.80 11.80
CA GLY A 177 4.80 -9.53 11.62
C GLY A 177 5.36 -8.40 12.49
N ALA A 178 5.66 -8.70 13.76
CA ALA A 178 6.27 -7.73 14.68
C ALA A 178 7.68 -7.37 14.24
N GLY A 179 8.51 -8.35 13.84
CA GLY A 179 9.86 -8.10 13.31
C GLY A 179 9.83 -7.22 12.07
N TRP A 180 8.90 -7.48 11.13
CA TRP A 180 8.75 -6.64 9.94
C TRP A 180 8.35 -5.20 10.28
N ALA A 181 7.40 -5.01 11.22
CA ALA A 181 6.96 -3.69 11.65
C ALA A 181 8.08 -2.90 12.37
N VAL A 182 8.83 -3.55 13.26
CA VAL A 182 9.99 -2.95 13.94
C VAL A 182 11.03 -2.49 12.92
N MET A 183 11.36 -3.32 11.93
CA MET A 183 12.30 -2.94 10.88
C MET A 183 11.76 -1.78 10.01
N ALA A 184 10.47 -1.79 9.67
CA ALA A 184 9.86 -0.71 8.90
C ALA A 184 9.95 0.63 9.65
N VAL A 185 9.67 0.64 10.97
CA VAL A 185 9.83 1.83 11.82
C VAL A 185 11.29 2.26 11.88
N ALA A 186 12.23 1.34 12.08
CA ALA A 186 13.66 1.66 12.10
C ALA A 186 14.14 2.30 10.79
N LEU A 187 13.62 1.84 9.64
CA LEU A 187 13.94 2.41 8.33
C LEU A 187 13.32 3.79 8.11
N VAL A 188 12.09 4.03 8.58
CA VAL A 188 11.48 5.37 8.57
C VAL A 188 12.27 6.34 9.45
N VAL A 189 12.63 5.91 10.66
CA VAL A 189 13.45 6.70 11.59
C VAL A 189 14.80 7.01 10.95
N ARG A 190 15.45 6.03 10.31
CA ARG A 190 16.69 6.25 9.57
C ARG A 190 16.51 7.26 8.44
N LEU A 191 15.50 7.08 7.58
CA LEU A 191 15.22 7.98 6.46
C LEU A 191 15.02 9.44 6.91
N VAL A 192 14.45 9.66 8.09
CA VAL A 192 14.14 11.02 8.59
C VAL A 192 15.29 11.63 9.39
N LEU A 193 16.03 10.82 10.15
CA LEU A 193 17.01 11.32 11.13
C LEU A 193 18.47 11.11 10.72
N VAL A 194 18.73 10.26 9.75
CA VAL A 194 20.07 9.96 9.24
C VAL A 194 20.11 10.43 7.79
N ASP A 195 20.99 11.39 7.52
CA ASP A 195 21.24 11.87 6.16
C ASP A 195 22.18 10.89 5.44
N ASP A 196 21.64 9.70 5.12
CA ASP A 196 22.35 8.69 4.36
C ASP A 196 21.57 8.22 3.14
N ALA A 197 22.34 7.94 2.09
CA ALA A 197 21.81 7.51 0.81
C ALA A 197 20.95 6.22 0.94
N LEU A 198 21.29 5.30 1.85
CA LEU A 198 20.68 3.97 1.91
C LEU A 198 19.29 3.92 2.58
N GLY A 199 18.89 4.92 3.35
CA GLY A 199 17.63 4.90 4.10
C GLY A 199 16.40 4.72 3.20
N GLY A 200 16.33 5.46 2.10
CA GLY A 200 15.24 5.40 1.12
C GLY A 200 15.14 4.04 0.41
N PRO A 201 16.18 3.59 -0.33
CA PRO A 201 16.11 2.33 -1.06
C PRO A 201 15.82 1.12 -0.15
N LEU A 202 16.40 1.08 1.05
CA LEU A 202 16.13 0.01 2.02
C LEU A 202 14.67 0.01 2.48
N LEU A 203 14.11 1.19 2.80
CA LEU A 203 12.69 1.31 3.16
C LEU A 203 11.78 0.76 2.07
N PHE A 204 11.98 1.20 0.82
CA PHE A 204 11.10 0.77 -0.27
C PHE A 204 11.29 -0.69 -0.65
N ALA A 205 12.51 -1.21 -0.63
CA ALA A 205 12.73 -2.65 -0.77
C ALA A 205 11.99 -3.43 0.35
N HIS A 206 12.04 -2.94 1.60
CA HIS A 206 11.32 -3.54 2.74
C HIS A 206 9.79 -3.52 2.57
N LEU A 207 9.24 -2.41 2.07
CA LEU A 207 7.82 -2.28 1.74
C LEU A 207 7.41 -3.23 0.61
N LEU A 208 8.22 -3.36 -0.43
CA LEU A 208 7.97 -4.30 -1.53
C LEU A 208 7.99 -5.77 -1.04
N ALA A 209 8.80 -6.06 -0.04
CA ALA A 209 8.90 -7.36 0.61
C ALA A 209 7.75 -7.69 1.58
N PHE A 210 6.78 -6.78 1.74
CA PHE A 210 5.63 -6.98 2.61
C PHE A 210 4.86 -8.25 2.23
N ASP A 211 4.74 -9.15 3.20
CA ASP A 211 3.95 -10.37 3.08
C ASP A 211 2.59 -10.17 3.75
N PRO A 212 1.47 -10.19 3.01
CA PRO A 212 0.14 -10.07 3.61
C PRO A 212 -0.15 -11.13 4.69
N ALA A 213 0.53 -12.28 4.68
CA ALA A 213 0.40 -13.31 5.71
C ALA A 213 0.92 -12.87 7.09
N LEU A 214 1.67 -11.76 7.17
CA LEU A 214 2.14 -11.17 8.43
C LEU A 214 0.98 -10.72 9.33
N ILE A 215 -0.12 -10.29 8.70
CA ILE A 215 -1.33 -9.79 9.38
C ILE A 215 -2.50 -10.56 8.77
N PRO A 216 -2.81 -11.77 9.24
CA PRO A 216 -3.84 -12.60 8.62
C PRO A 216 -5.20 -11.87 8.66
N PRO A 217 -6.09 -12.11 7.70
CA PRO A 217 -7.46 -11.60 7.79
C PRO A 217 -8.15 -12.18 9.02
N LEU A 218 -9.08 -11.42 9.60
CA LEU A 218 -9.99 -11.97 10.58
C LEU A 218 -10.95 -12.92 9.86
N ARG A 219 -10.67 -14.23 9.95
CA ARG A 219 -11.54 -15.26 9.38
C ARG A 219 -12.81 -15.37 10.21
N ILE A 220 -13.94 -15.38 9.52
CA ILE A 220 -15.25 -15.56 10.14
C ILE A 220 -15.99 -16.57 9.29
N GLU A 221 -16.36 -17.68 9.90
CA GLU A 221 -17.15 -18.72 9.23
C GLU A 221 -18.49 -18.13 8.78
N GLY A 222 -18.86 -18.35 7.52
CA GLY A 222 -20.06 -17.80 6.89
C GLY A 222 -19.89 -16.46 6.17
N GLY A 223 -18.78 -15.73 6.41
CA GLY A 223 -18.51 -14.43 5.77
C GLY A 223 -19.42 -13.30 6.27
N GLU A 224 -18.98 -12.05 6.16
CA GLU A 224 -19.76 -10.90 6.62
C GLU A 224 -20.65 -10.33 5.52
N ARG A 225 -21.88 -9.95 5.86
CA ARG A 225 -22.77 -9.28 4.91
C ARG A 225 -22.54 -7.78 4.93
N VAL A 226 -22.18 -7.23 3.78
CA VAL A 226 -21.90 -5.82 3.54
C VAL A 226 -23.02 -5.25 2.69
N PHE A 227 -23.88 -4.45 3.32
CA PHE A 227 -24.92 -3.71 2.66
C PHE A 227 -24.40 -2.35 2.19
N TYR A 228 -24.82 -1.92 1.00
CA TYR A 228 -24.33 -0.68 0.38
C TYR A 228 -25.44 0.10 -0.32
N ASP A 229 -25.36 1.43 -0.29
CA ASP A 229 -26.25 2.30 -1.07
C ASP A 229 -25.87 2.27 -2.57
N GLY A 230 -26.78 1.76 -3.40
CA GLY A 230 -26.62 1.69 -4.86
C GLY A 230 -26.52 3.04 -5.57
N ASN A 231 -27.04 4.11 -4.94
CA ASN A 231 -26.98 5.48 -5.48
C ASN A 231 -25.74 6.26 -5.02
N CYS A 232 -24.85 5.63 -4.23
CA CYS A 232 -23.66 6.25 -3.69
C CYS A 232 -22.38 5.76 -4.38
N GLY A 233 -21.71 6.66 -5.11
CA GLY A 233 -20.44 6.36 -5.78
C GLY A 233 -19.31 5.93 -4.83
N LEU A 234 -19.30 6.46 -3.59
CA LEU A 234 -18.34 6.06 -2.56
C LEU A 234 -18.63 4.63 -2.05
N CYS A 235 -19.89 4.27 -1.86
CA CYS A 235 -20.27 2.93 -1.43
C CYS A 235 -19.89 1.90 -2.50
N HIS A 236 -20.16 2.19 -3.77
CA HIS A 236 -19.76 1.33 -4.88
C HIS A 236 -18.23 1.16 -4.98
N ARG A 237 -17.46 2.24 -4.76
CA ARG A 237 -15.99 2.16 -4.69
C ARG A 237 -15.51 1.30 -3.51
N SER A 238 -16.18 1.38 -2.37
CA SER A 238 -15.84 0.58 -1.18
C SER A 238 -16.09 -0.92 -1.42
N VAL A 239 -17.20 -1.28 -2.07
CA VAL A 239 -17.47 -2.67 -2.49
C VAL A 239 -16.42 -3.15 -3.50
N ARG A 240 -16.11 -2.35 -4.51
CA ARG A 240 -15.06 -2.68 -5.51
C ARG A 240 -13.68 -2.86 -4.88
N PHE A 241 -13.36 -2.03 -3.90
CA PHE A 241 -12.14 -2.16 -3.11
C PHE A 241 -12.12 -3.50 -2.36
N ALA A 242 -13.19 -3.81 -1.62
CA ALA A 242 -13.28 -5.08 -0.92
C ALA A 242 -13.18 -6.28 -1.86
N LEU A 243 -13.82 -6.23 -3.03
CA LEU A 243 -13.71 -7.28 -4.06
C LEU A 243 -12.28 -7.45 -4.61
N ALA A 244 -11.52 -6.35 -4.77
CA ALA A 244 -10.15 -6.41 -5.28
C ALA A 244 -9.15 -6.92 -4.23
N GLU A 245 -9.44 -6.68 -2.95
CA GLU A 245 -8.53 -6.94 -1.84
C GLU A 245 -8.84 -8.24 -1.08
N ASP A 246 -10.07 -8.72 -1.14
CA ASP A 246 -10.50 -9.99 -0.54
C ASP A 246 -9.96 -11.17 -1.34
N ARG A 247 -8.73 -11.58 -0.98
CA ARG A 247 -8.02 -12.65 -1.68
C ARG A 247 -8.60 -14.05 -1.46
N SER A 248 -9.28 -14.28 -0.34
CA SER A 248 -9.86 -15.60 -0.07
C SER A 248 -11.18 -15.77 -0.81
N GLY A 249 -11.83 -14.67 -1.16
CA GLY A 249 -13.04 -14.69 -1.99
C GLY A 249 -14.30 -15.02 -1.19
N ASP A 250 -14.19 -15.19 0.13
CA ASP A 250 -15.23 -15.63 1.04
C ASP A 250 -15.41 -14.73 2.27
N ALA A 251 -14.60 -13.67 2.42
CA ALA A 251 -14.67 -12.83 3.61
C ALA A 251 -15.96 -11.99 3.68
N PHE A 252 -16.52 -11.64 2.52
CA PHE A 252 -17.69 -10.77 2.42
C PHE A 252 -18.80 -11.30 1.50
N ARG A 253 -20.02 -10.85 1.71
CA ARG A 253 -21.13 -10.96 0.76
C ARG A 253 -21.78 -9.60 0.63
N PHE A 254 -22.12 -9.20 -0.59
CA PHE A 254 -22.56 -7.84 -0.86
C PHE A 254 -24.03 -7.84 -1.27
N ALA A 255 -24.81 -6.93 -0.69
CA ALA A 255 -26.22 -6.74 -1.06
C ALA A 255 -26.56 -5.24 -1.05
N PRO A 256 -27.47 -4.77 -1.91
CA PRO A 256 -27.92 -3.39 -1.85
C PRO A 256 -28.72 -3.12 -0.56
N LEU A 257 -28.63 -1.90 -0.05
CA LEU A 257 -29.60 -1.39 0.93
C LEU A 257 -30.98 -1.39 0.27
N HIS A 258 -32.00 -1.80 1.03
CA HIS A 258 -33.39 -1.98 0.56
C HIS A 258 -33.58 -3.09 -0.49
N GLY A 259 -32.64 -4.04 -0.60
CA GLY A 259 -32.85 -5.29 -1.35
C GLY A 259 -33.52 -6.38 -0.51
N GLU A 260 -33.94 -7.47 -1.16
CA GLU A 260 -34.59 -8.61 -0.47
C GLU A 260 -33.67 -9.24 0.59
N ALA A 261 -32.37 -9.33 0.31
CA ALA A 261 -31.39 -9.77 1.31
C ALA A 261 -31.30 -8.86 2.54
N PHE A 262 -31.51 -7.56 2.40
CA PHE A 262 -31.48 -6.61 3.51
C PHE A 262 -32.74 -6.73 4.37
N GLU A 263 -33.91 -6.80 3.73
CA GLU A 263 -35.20 -6.91 4.43
C GLU A 263 -35.36 -8.25 5.17
N ARG A 264 -34.78 -9.33 4.64
CA ARG A 264 -34.76 -10.63 5.34
C ARG A 264 -33.81 -10.66 6.54
N GLU A 265 -32.74 -9.88 6.50
CA GLU A 265 -31.70 -9.91 7.53
C GLU A 265 -31.97 -8.95 8.69
N LEU A 266 -32.64 -7.83 8.41
CA LEU A 266 -32.88 -6.77 9.38
C LEU A 266 -34.36 -6.45 9.44
N ASP A 267 -34.93 -6.61 10.63
CA ASP A 267 -36.31 -6.18 10.89
C ASP A 267 -36.48 -4.67 10.65
N ALA A 268 -37.71 -4.27 10.33
CA ALA A 268 -38.04 -2.89 9.96
C ALA A 268 -37.64 -1.85 11.03
N ASP A 269 -37.60 -2.22 12.30
CA ASP A 269 -37.14 -1.34 13.40
C ASP A 269 -35.62 -1.12 13.38
N ALA A 270 -34.85 -2.19 13.16
CA ALA A 270 -33.40 -2.12 13.06
C ALA A 270 -32.97 -1.36 11.79
N ALA A 271 -33.73 -1.50 10.70
CA ALA A 271 -33.49 -0.81 9.44
C ALA A 271 -33.76 0.70 9.50
N ARG A 272 -34.79 1.14 10.25
CA ARG A 272 -35.30 2.52 10.27
C ARG A 272 -34.33 3.59 10.80
N GLY A 273 -33.19 3.21 11.39
CA GLY A 273 -32.17 4.13 11.89
C GLY A 273 -30.82 4.04 11.16
N LEU A 274 -30.72 3.25 10.09
CA LEU A 274 -29.44 3.03 9.42
C LEU A 274 -29.14 4.16 8.42
N PRO A 275 -27.86 4.57 8.32
CA PRO A 275 -27.44 5.54 7.32
C PRO A 275 -27.43 4.92 5.92
N ASP A 276 -27.78 5.71 4.90
CA ASP A 276 -27.63 5.37 3.47
C ASP A 276 -26.15 5.27 3.11
N SER A 277 -25.46 4.22 3.56
CA SER A 277 -24.00 4.11 3.48
C SER A 277 -23.57 2.65 3.50
N ILE A 278 -22.34 2.37 3.93
CA ILE A 278 -21.89 1.00 4.15
C ILE A 278 -22.35 0.53 5.53
N VAL A 279 -23.07 -0.59 5.57
CA VAL A 279 -23.50 -1.28 6.78
C VAL A 279 -22.93 -2.70 6.73
N VAL A 280 -22.30 -3.15 7.82
CA VAL A 280 -21.76 -4.51 7.92
C VAL A 280 -22.54 -5.26 8.99
N VAL A 281 -23.10 -6.41 8.63
CA VAL A 281 -23.73 -7.35 9.55
C VAL A 281 -22.80 -8.54 9.74
N THR A 282 -22.37 -8.75 10.98
CA THR A 282 -21.53 -9.91 11.32
C THR A 282 -22.39 -11.18 11.41
N PRO A 283 -21.80 -12.37 11.25
CA PRO A 283 -22.52 -13.64 11.44
C PRO A 283 -23.17 -13.82 12.81
N GLU A 284 -22.68 -13.10 13.82
CA GLU A 284 -23.29 -13.05 15.16
C GLU A 284 -24.48 -12.06 15.25
N GLY A 285 -24.95 -11.50 14.14
CA GLY A 285 -26.08 -10.57 14.07
C GLY A 285 -25.76 -9.13 14.48
N ARG A 286 -24.46 -8.76 14.62
CA ARG A 286 -24.11 -7.38 15.01
C ARG A 286 -24.12 -6.46 13.81
N VAL A 287 -24.86 -5.35 13.92
CA VAL A 287 -24.91 -4.30 12.92
C VAL A 287 -23.85 -3.23 13.21
N LEU A 288 -22.91 -3.07 12.28
CA LEU A 288 -21.82 -2.11 12.33
C LEU A 288 -22.03 -1.04 11.25
N VAL A 289 -21.83 0.22 11.64
CA VAL A 289 -22.02 1.40 10.81
C VAL A 289 -20.86 2.37 11.00
N ARG A 290 -20.72 3.36 10.11
CA ARG A 290 -19.68 4.40 10.14
C ARG A 290 -18.27 3.81 10.23
N SER A 291 -17.39 4.40 11.04
CA SER A 291 -15.99 3.98 11.21
C SER A 291 -15.87 2.50 11.58
N ARG A 292 -16.80 1.95 12.37
CA ARG A 292 -16.80 0.54 12.78
C ARG A 292 -17.00 -0.41 11.60
N ALA A 293 -17.89 -0.08 10.66
CA ALA A 293 -18.10 -0.88 9.46
C ALA A 293 -16.81 -0.94 8.62
N ILE A 294 -16.18 0.22 8.41
CA ILE A 294 -14.94 0.32 7.63
C ILE A 294 -13.79 -0.43 8.30
N PHE A 295 -13.56 -0.24 9.60
CA PHE A 295 -12.52 -0.95 10.33
C PHE A 295 -12.75 -2.45 10.36
N ARG A 296 -14.01 -2.90 10.32
CA ARG A 296 -14.35 -4.31 10.26
C ARG A 296 -14.04 -4.90 8.89
N MET A 297 -14.43 -4.22 7.81
CA MET A 297 -14.04 -4.63 6.46
C MET A 297 -12.51 -4.74 6.33
N MET A 298 -11.77 -3.76 6.84
CA MET A 298 -10.30 -3.80 6.81
C MET A 298 -9.72 -4.98 7.61
N ASP A 299 -10.33 -5.38 8.73
CA ASP A 299 -9.92 -6.59 9.45
C ASP A 299 -10.11 -7.86 8.61
N GLY A 300 -11.24 -7.98 7.90
CA GLY A 300 -11.53 -9.13 7.05
C GLY A 300 -10.64 -9.20 5.80
N LEU A 301 -10.10 -8.08 5.33
CA LEU A 301 -9.14 -8.05 4.22
C LEU A 301 -7.72 -8.50 4.64
N GLY A 302 -7.35 -8.30 5.91
CA GLY A 302 -6.01 -8.63 6.39
C GLY A 302 -4.91 -7.73 5.81
N GLY A 303 -3.66 -8.21 5.89
CA GLY A 303 -2.47 -7.56 5.34
C GLY A 303 -2.32 -6.10 5.77
N LEU A 304 -2.01 -5.24 4.79
CA LEU A 304 -1.81 -3.81 4.98
C LEU A 304 -3.06 -3.14 5.56
N TRP A 305 -4.25 -3.56 5.13
CA TRP A 305 -5.52 -2.95 5.50
C TRP A 305 -5.85 -3.23 6.97
N ARG A 306 -5.69 -4.46 7.45
CA ARG A 306 -5.88 -4.76 8.87
C ARG A 306 -4.84 -4.03 9.75
N GLY A 307 -3.59 -3.93 9.27
CA GLY A 307 -2.56 -3.12 9.95
C GLY A 307 -2.97 -1.65 10.08
N LEU A 308 -3.48 -1.05 9.00
CA LEU A 308 -3.98 0.32 9.00
C LEU A 308 -5.19 0.48 9.92
N ALA A 309 -6.10 -0.49 9.97
CA ALA A 309 -7.26 -0.46 10.87
C ALA A 309 -6.83 -0.48 12.35
N VAL A 310 -5.83 -1.29 12.71
CA VAL A 310 -5.26 -1.30 14.06
C VAL A 310 -4.66 0.06 14.41
N LEU A 311 -3.92 0.68 13.49
CA LEU A 311 -3.35 2.01 13.70
C LEU A 311 -4.44 3.09 13.85
N MET A 312 -5.46 3.07 12.99
CA MET A 312 -6.56 4.03 13.02
C MET A 312 -7.43 3.90 14.27
N ARG A 313 -7.47 2.74 14.92
CA ARG A 313 -8.16 2.55 16.22
C ARG A 313 -7.47 3.24 17.40
N LEU A 314 -6.23 3.71 17.23
CA LEU A 314 -5.59 4.58 18.22
C LEU A 314 -6.26 5.96 18.28
N ILE A 315 -6.97 6.34 17.22
CA ILE A 315 -7.75 7.59 17.17
C ILE A 315 -9.05 7.38 17.97
N PRO A 316 -9.38 8.29 18.91
CA PRO A 316 -10.65 8.23 19.64
C PRO A 316 -11.85 8.14 18.72
N ARG A 317 -12.79 7.26 19.06
CA ARG A 317 -13.99 6.99 18.25
C ARG A 317 -14.77 8.24 17.81
N PRO A 318 -15.01 9.26 18.66
CA PRO A 318 -15.75 10.45 18.24
C PRO A 318 -15.07 11.18 17.07
N ILE A 319 -13.73 11.18 17.04
CA ILE A 319 -12.95 11.80 15.97
C ILE A 319 -13.05 10.98 14.70
N ALA A 320 -12.94 9.64 14.80
CA ALA A 320 -13.09 8.76 13.65
C ALA A 320 -14.51 8.83 13.03
N ASP A 321 -15.55 8.90 13.86
CA ASP A 321 -16.94 9.05 13.42
C ASP A 321 -17.17 10.46 12.84
N ALA A 322 -16.61 11.53 13.41
CA ALA A 322 -16.69 12.87 12.84
C ALA A 322 -16.00 12.99 11.47
N ALA A 323 -14.83 12.36 11.32
CA ALA A 323 -14.15 12.29 10.03
C ALA A 323 -14.98 11.52 9.00
N TYR A 324 -15.61 10.42 9.41
CA TYR A 324 -16.54 9.67 8.57
C TYR A 324 -17.73 10.52 8.12
N ASP A 325 -18.38 11.23 9.06
CA ASP A 325 -19.54 12.06 8.78
C ASP A 325 -19.19 13.23 7.83
N GLY A 326 -17.98 13.81 7.98
CA GLY A 326 -17.46 14.81 7.04
C GLY A 326 -17.30 14.27 5.61
N VAL A 327 -16.74 13.07 5.44
CA VAL A 327 -16.65 12.40 4.13
C VAL A 327 -18.05 12.08 3.60
N ALA A 328 -18.95 11.61 4.47
CA ALA A 328 -20.32 11.27 4.09
C ALA A 328 -21.08 12.50 3.56
N ALA A 329 -20.87 13.68 4.15
CA ALA A 329 -21.52 14.92 3.73
C ALA A 329 -21.11 15.37 2.31
N VAL A 330 -19.87 15.12 1.89
CA VAL A 330 -19.37 15.52 0.56
C VAL A 330 -19.47 14.42 -0.50
N ARG A 331 -19.85 13.20 -0.12
CA ARG A 331 -19.69 12.00 -0.96
C ARG A 331 -20.40 12.10 -2.31
N HIS A 332 -21.61 12.65 -2.36
CA HIS A 332 -22.37 12.76 -3.62
C HIS A 332 -21.84 13.87 -4.54
N ARG A 333 -21.05 14.82 -3.99
CA ARG A 333 -20.39 15.88 -4.76
C ARG A 333 -19.06 15.40 -5.34
N VAL A 334 -18.29 14.65 -4.56
CA VAL A 334 -16.93 14.21 -4.92
C VAL A 334 -16.95 12.90 -5.73
N PHE A 335 -17.82 11.96 -5.36
CA PHE A 335 -17.89 10.65 -6.00
C PHE A 335 -19.10 10.59 -6.94
N ARG A 336 -18.80 10.58 -8.25
CA ARG A 336 -19.82 10.38 -9.29
C ARG A 336 -20.59 9.08 -9.02
N ARG A 337 -21.91 9.15 -9.22
CA ARG A 337 -22.78 7.97 -9.18
C ARG A 337 -22.37 6.98 -10.28
N PRO A 338 -22.58 5.66 -10.08
CA PRO A 338 -22.44 4.70 -11.17
C PRO A 338 -23.29 5.13 -12.37
N VAL A 339 -22.72 5.03 -13.57
CA VAL A 339 -23.38 5.47 -14.82
C VAL A 339 -24.48 4.48 -15.23
N ASP A 340 -24.28 3.20 -14.92
CA ASP A 340 -25.17 2.10 -15.28
C ASP A 340 -25.99 1.64 -14.08
N VAL A 341 -27.30 1.56 -14.23
CA VAL A 341 -28.25 1.05 -13.22
C VAL A 341 -28.03 -0.46 -12.97
N CYS A 342 -27.39 -1.17 -13.91
CA CYS A 342 -27.08 -2.59 -13.81
C CYS A 342 -25.60 -2.84 -14.13
N PRO A 343 -24.72 -2.97 -13.12
CA PRO A 343 -23.33 -3.32 -13.38
C PRO A 343 -23.27 -4.74 -13.98
N ILE A 344 -22.56 -4.90 -15.10
CA ILE A 344 -22.27 -6.22 -15.63
C ILE A 344 -21.29 -6.92 -14.67
N ILE A 345 -21.81 -7.72 -13.75
CA ILE A 345 -21.01 -8.48 -12.79
C ILE A 345 -20.40 -9.71 -13.51
N PRO A 346 -19.07 -9.82 -13.60
CA PRO A 346 -18.40 -11.00 -14.15
C PRO A 346 -18.85 -12.28 -13.46
N LYS A 347 -18.99 -13.39 -14.21
CA LYS A 347 -19.52 -14.67 -13.68
C LYS A 347 -18.87 -15.11 -12.36
N ARG A 348 -17.54 -14.97 -12.24
CA ARG A 348 -16.78 -15.34 -11.02
C ARG A 348 -17.13 -14.52 -9.77
N LEU A 349 -17.66 -13.31 -9.94
CA LEU A 349 -18.01 -12.43 -8.82
C LEU A 349 -19.49 -12.55 -8.45
N ARG A 350 -20.34 -13.20 -9.25
CA ARG A 350 -21.78 -13.27 -8.97
C ARG A 350 -22.09 -13.97 -7.65
N SER A 351 -21.31 -14.99 -7.28
CA SER A 351 -21.43 -15.67 -5.99
C SER A 351 -21.10 -14.79 -4.77
N ARG A 352 -20.53 -13.60 -4.99
CA ARG A 352 -20.25 -12.61 -3.95
C ARG A 352 -21.43 -11.71 -3.64
N PHE A 353 -22.46 -11.70 -4.48
CA PHE A 353 -23.61 -10.82 -4.34
C PHE A 353 -24.85 -11.62 -3.98
N ASP A 354 -25.52 -11.19 -2.92
CA ASP A 354 -26.80 -11.74 -2.51
C ASP A 354 -27.90 -10.78 -3.00
N THR A 355 -28.93 -11.31 -3.66
CA THR A 355 -30.13 -10.58 -4.11
C THR A 355 -31.15 -10.47 -2.98
#